data_AF-A0A4R1P0I4-F1
#
_entry.id   AF-A0A4R1P0I4-F1
#
_cell.length_a   1.000
_cell.length_b   1.000
_cell.length_c   1.000
_cell.angle_alpha   90.00
_cell.angle_beta   90.00
_cell.angle_gamma   90.00
#
_symmetry.space_group_name_H-M   'P 1'
#
loop_
_entity.id
_entity.type
_entity.pdbx_description
1 polymer ?
#
loop_
_entity_poly.entity_id
_entity_poly.type
_entity_poly.pdbx_seq_one_letter_code
_entity_poly.pdbx_strand_id
1 'polypeptide(L)' 'MLVTIELADDEVLVALKRPEGYEDTHPKLVAEDAIREDWPEYRTIHGDEIKTPN' A
#
# COMPACT_ATOMS: atom_id res chain seq x y z
N MET A 1 2.75 -12.90 -11.83
CA MET A 1 3.88 -12.65 -10.91
C MET A 1 3.37 -12.86 -9.50
N LEU A 2 4.04 -13.69 -8.72
CA LEU A 2 3.72 -13.92 -7.32
C LEU A 2 4.67 -13.07 -6.48
N VAL A 3 4.13 -12.25 -5.58
CA VAL A 3 4.89 -11.45 -4.62
C VAL A 3 4.56 -12.01 -3.25
N THR A 4 5.58 -12.39 -2.49
CA THR A 4 5.42 -12.82 -1.09
C THR A 4 5.68 -11.63 -0.19
N ILE A 5 4.71 -11.30 0.66
CA ILE A 5 4.84 -10.26 1.69
C ILE A 5 4.88 -10.98 3.04
N GLU A 6 5.96 -10.80 3.78
CA GLU A 6 6.07 -11.28 5.17
C GLU A 6 5.46 -10.24 6.11
N LEU A 7 4.54 -10.68 6.98
CA LEU A 7 3.85 -9.87 7.97
C LEU A 7 4.26 -10.32 9.37
N ALA A 8 4.45 -9.37 10.29
CA ALA A 8 4.51 -9.68 11.71
C ALA A 8 3.14 -10.16 12.24
N ASP A 9 3.13 -10.80 13.41
CA ASP A 9 1.90 -11.39 14.00
C ASP A 9 0.78 -10.36 14.24
N ASP A 10 1.14 -9.08 14.41
CA ASP A 10 0.25 -7.96 14.64
C ASP A 10 0.05 -7.04 13.41
N GLU A 11 0.66 -7.35 12.27
CA GLU A 11 0.48 -6.60 11.03
C GLU A 11 -0.76 -7.05 10.25
N VAL A 12 -1.45 -6.08 9.63
CA VAL A 12 -2.60 -6.34 8.75
C VAL A 12 -2.32 -5.85 7.35
N LEU A 13 -2.46 -6.73 6.34
CA LEU A 13 -2.34 -6.36 4.94
C LEU A 13 -3.68 -5.88 4.37
N VAL A 14 -3.70 -4.63 3.88
CA VAL A 14 -4.87 -4.02 3.22
C VAL A 14 -4.56 -3.80 1.74
N ALA A 15 -5.42 -4.34 0.87
CA ALA A 15 -5.38 -4.06 -0.56
C ALA A 15 -6.56 -3.15 -0.93
N LEU A 16 -6.25 -1.91 -1.31
CA LEU A 16 -7.24 -0.90 -1.67
C LEU A 16 -7.22 -0.63 -3.18
N LYS A 17 -8.40 -0.49 -3.78
CA LYS A 17 -8.56 0.13 -5.11
C LYS A 17 -8.74 1.62 -4.96
N ARG A 18 -8.36 2.38 -6.00
CA ARG A 18 -8.62 3.83 -6.03
C ARG A 18 -10.13 4.09 -5.99
N PRO A 19 -10.62 4.97 -5.10
CA PRO A 19 -11.99 5.43 -5.14
C PRO A 19 -12.20 6.39 -6.33
N GLU A 20 -13.47 6.71 -6.63
CA GLU A 20 -13.82 7.71 -7.66
C GLU A 20 -13.20 9.08 -7.32
N GLY A 21 -12.64 9.76 -8.32
CA GLY A 21 -11.96 11.05 -8.15
C GLY A 21 -10.46 10.97 -7.85
N TYR A 22 -9.90 9.76 -7.75
CA TYR A 22 -8.46 9.51 -7.53
C TYR A 22 -7.77 8.90 -8.76
N GLU A 23 -8.38 9.00 -9.95
CA GLU A 23 -7.94 8.33 -11.17
C GLU A 23 -6.47 8.63 -11.51
N ASP A 24 -6.07 9.90 -11.36
CA ASP A 24 -4.72 10.39 -11.63
C ASP A 24 -3.85 10.55 -10.38
N THR A 25 -4.37 10.19 -9.20
CA THR A 25 -3.66 10.32 -7.94
C THR A 25 -2.62 9.21 -7.81
N HIS A 26 -1.39 9.59 -7.44
CA HIS A 26 -0.30 8.64 -7.22
C HIS A 26 -0.68 7.62 -6.13
N PRO A 27 -0.40 6.31 -6.29
CA PRO A 27 -0.78 5.27 -5.31
C PRO A 27 -0.36 5.57 -3.87
N LYS A 28 0.79 6.22 -3.70
CA LYS A 28 1.26 6.70 -2.39
C LYS A 28 0.28 7.64 -1.69
N LEU A 29 -0.24 8.63 -2.40
CA LEU A 29 -1.17 9.61 -1.83
C LEU A 29 -2.54 8.97 -1.53
N VAL A 30 -2.98 8.01 -2.35
CA VAL A 30 -4.18 7.20 -2.06
C VAL A 30 -4.00 6.41 -0.77
N ALA A 31 -2.82 5.82 -0.56
CA ALA A 31 -2.53 5.05 0.64
C ALA A 31 -2.43 5.95 1.88
N GLU A 32 -1.78 7.11 1.78
CA GLU A 32 -1.69 8.09 2.86
C GLU A 32 -3.09 8.60 3.28
N ASP A 33 -3.98 8.87 2.33
CA ASP A 33 -5.35 9.31 2.60
C ASP A 33 -6.23 8.22 3.23
N ALA A 34 -5.99 6.95 2.89
CA ALA A 34 -6.72 5.82 3.45
C ALA A 34 -6.28 5.46 4.88
N ILE A 35 -5.06 5.84 5.28
CA ILE A 35 -4.50 5.56 6.61
C ILE A 35 -4.89 6.67 7.56
N ARG A 36 -5.33 6.32 8.77
CA ARG A 36 -5.67 7.31 9.78
C ARG A 36 -4.41 7.92 10.39
N GLU A 37 -4.46 9.22 10.70
CA GLU A 37 -3.34 9.96 11.29
C GLU A 37 -2.87 9.40 12.66
N ASP A 38 -3.74 8.68 13.37
CA ASP A 38 -3.45 8.11 14.70
C ASP A 38 -2.80 6.71 14.65
N TRP A 39 -2.46 6.19 13.47
CA TRP A 39 -1.79 4.90 13.36
C TRP A 39 -0.31 5.01 13.76
N PRO A 40 0.15 4.21 14.74
CA PRO A 40 1.48 4.40 15.31
C PRO A 40 2.60 4.06 14.33
N GLU A 41 2.40 3.03 13.51
CA GLU A 41 3.39 2.54 12.54
C GLU A 41 2.66 1.98 11.31
N TYR A 42 3.13 2.33 10.11
CA TYR A 42 2.65 1.73 8.87
C TYR A 42 3.74 1.76 7.80
N ARG A 43 3.63 0.83 6.86
CA ARG A 43 4.42 0.80 5.63
C ARG A 43 3.50 0.68 4.43
N THR A 44 3.86 1.33 3.35
CA THR A 44 3.13 1.24 2.08
C THR A 44 4.01 0.56 1.04
N ILE A 45 3.43 -0.38 0.29
CA ILE A 45 4.11 -1.07 -0.82
C ILE A 45 3.41 -0.61 -2.09
N HIS A 46 4.14 0.05 -2.98
CA HIS A 46 3.59 0.53 -4.25
C HIS A 46 4.08 -0.37 -5.39
N GLY A 47 3.21 -0.61 -6.39
CA GLY A 47 3.49 -1.54 -7.48
C GLY A 47 4.78 -1.21 -8.26
N ASP A 48 5.13 0.07 -8.35
CA ASP A 48 6.36 0.54 -9.01
C ASP A 48 7.65 0.18 -8.23
N GLU A 49 7.54 -0.13 -6.94
CA GLU A 49 8.67 -0.47 -6.06
C GLU A 49 8.92 -1.98 -5.96
N ILE A 50 8.01 -2.79 -6.49
CA ILE A 50 8.16 -4.24 -6.55
C ILE A 50 9.16 -4.56 -7.67
N LYS A 51 10.46 -4.57 -7.32
CA LYS A 51 11.53 -4.91 -8.26
C LYS A 51 11.35 -6.33 -8.81
N THR A 52 11.27 -6.42 -10.13
CA THR A 52 11.39 -7.66 -10.89
C THR A 52 12.76 -8.29 -10.65
N PRO A 53 12.87 -9.57 -10.25
CA PRO A 53 14.11 -10.30 -10.45
C PRO A 53 14.36 -10.41 -11.97
N ASN A 54 15.58 -10.07 -12.38
CA ASN A 54 16.07 -10.23 -13.75
C ASN A 54 16.35 -11.71 -14.04
#